data_AF-A0A928GYY4-F1
#
_entry.id   AF-A0A928GYY4-F1
#
_cell.length_a   1.000
_cell.length_b   1.000
_cell.length_c   1.000
_cell.angle_alpha   90.00
_cell.angle_beta   90.00
_cell.angle_gamma   90.00
#
_symmetry.space_group_name_H-M   'P 1'
#
loop_
_entity.id
_entity.type
_entity.pdbx_description
1 polymer ?
#
loop_
_entity_poly.entity_id
_entity_poly.type
_entity_poly.pdbx_seq_one_letter_code
_entity_poly.pdbx_strand_id
1 'polypeptide(L)'
;AEDNISSPADMALLAEYCLNHDKLMQWAAMPKADFRGGKTELVNHNNLLPGRKYPAPGVDGLKTGFINRSGYCVTVTCIRGGKRLIAVVTGFDSGKNRDLFTRSLLNWGYARRNDPAAANLKTAQIKPKPVSRQVRKTAAKKPAAKKTATRKKRK
;
A
#
# COMPACT_ATOMS: atom_id res chain seq x y z
N ALA A 1 2.26 -19.34 11.94
CA ALA A 1 1.36 -18.20 11.68
C ALA A 1 0.84 -18.35 10.26
N GLU A 2 -0.46 -18.22 10.06
CA GLU A 2 -1.07 -18.24 8.74
C GLU A 2 -0.72 -16.96 7.95
N ASP A 3 -0.81 -17.04 6.62
CA ASP A 3 -0.61 -15.88 5.75
C ASP A 3 -1.86 -14.97 5.77
N ASN A 4 -1.66 -13.65 5.78
CA ASN A 4 -2.74 -12.69 5.58
C ASN A 4 -3.03 -12.53 4.09
N ILE A 5 -4.23 -12.90 3.65
CA ILE A 5 -4.64 -12.91 2.24
C ILE A 5 -5.85 -11.99 2.03
N SER A 6 -5.84 -11.24 0.93
CA SER A 6 -6.95 -10.38 0.50
C SER A 6 -6.83 -10.11 -1.01
N SER A 7 -7.88 -9.58 -1.64
CA SER A 7 -7.88 -9.14 -3.03
C SER A 7 -7.92 -7.60 -3.15
N PRO A 8 -7.52 -7.03 -4.31
CA PRO A 8 -7.69 -5.60 -4.54
C PRO A 8 -9.15 -5.13 -4.42
N ALA A 9 -10.12 -5.99 -4.74
CA ALA A 9 -11.54 -5.69 -4.59
C ALA A 9 -11.95 -5.59 -3.11
N ASP A 10 -11.52 -6.54 -2.28
CA ASP A 10 -11.80 -6.51 -0.84
C ASP A 10 -11.15 -5.29 -0.17
N MET A 11 -9.94 -4.94 -0.60
CA MET A 11 -9.26 -3.74 -0.12
C MET A 11 -9.96 -2.44 -0.54
N ALA A 12 -10.64 -2.43 -1.68
CA ALA A 12 -11.46 -1.30 -2.10
C ALA A 12 -12.72 -1.19 -1.25
N LEU A 13 -13.39 -2.31 -0.97
CA LEU A 13 -14.54 -2.38 -0.06
C LEU A 13 -14.16 -1.93 1.37
N LEU A 14 -13.03 -2.42 1.88
CA LEU A 14 -12.50 -1.99 3.17
C LEU A 14 -12.22 -0.50 3.19
N ALA A 15 -11.60 0.04 2.13
CA ALA A 15 -11.32 1.47 2.03
C ALA A 15 -12.60 2.29 1.98
N GLU A 16 -13.64 1.82 1.29
CA GLU A 16 -14.96 2.45 1.28
C GLU A 16 -15.56 2.49 2.69
N TYR A 17 -15.53 1.36 3.41
CA TYR A 17 -15.98 1.30 4.80
C TYR A 17 -15.19 2.27 5.70
N CYS A 18 -13.88 2.38 5.52
CA CYS A 18 -13.03 3.32 6.26
C CYS A 18 -13.42 4.80 6.07
N LEU A 19 -14.07 5.15 4.95
CA LEU A 19 -14.51 6.53 4.71
C LEU A 19 -15.57 7.01 5.71
N ASN A 20 -16.28 6.08 6.35
CA ASN A 20 -17.28 6.39 7.38
C ASN A 20 -16.65 6.66 8.76
N HIS A 21 -15.32 6.69 8.86
CA HIS A 21 -14.59 6.87 10.12
C HIS A 21 -13.63 8.06 10.05
N ASP A 22 -14.11 9.26 10.41
CA ASP A 22 -13.37 10.52 10.31
C ASP A 22 -12.00 10.48 11.00
N LYS A 23 -11.93 9.87 12.20
CA LYS A 23 -10.67 9.76 12.96
C LYS A 23 -9.62 8.94 12.20
N LEU A 24 -10.03 7.89 11.50
CA LEU A 24 -9.15 7.09 10.65
C LEU A 24 -8.64 7.91 9.47
N MET A 25 -9.54 8.65 8.81
CA MET A 25 -9.17 9.52 7.69
C MET A 25 -8.18 10.62 8.11
N GLN A 26 -8.38 11.22 9.28
CA GLN A 26 -7.44 12.18 9.86
C GLN A 26 -6.05 11.57 10.07
N TRP A 27 -5.97 10.37 10.64
CA TRP A 27 -4.69 9.67 10.83
C TRP A 27 -4.05 9.25 9.51
N ALA A 28 -4.83 8.78 8.55
CA ALA A 28 -4.34 8.34 7.24
C ALA A 28 -3.72 9.49 6.43
N ALA A 29 -4.26 10.71 6.58
CA ALA A 29 -3.77 11.93 5.94
C ALA A 29 -2.59 12.59 6.68
N MET A 30 -2.39 12.25 7.97
CA MET A 30 -1.39 12.88 8.82
C MET A 30 0.03 12.68 8.23
N PRO A 31 0.80 13.75 7.95
CA PRO A 31 2.13 13.60 7.34
C PRO A 31 3.15 12.97 8.28
N LYS A 32 3.06 13.33 9.57
CA LYS A 32 3.98 12.95 10.65
C LYS A 32 3.23 12.90 11.97
N ALA A 33 3.60 11.97 12.84
CA ALA A 33 3.04 11.87 14.19
C ALA A 33 4.14 11.58 15.20
N ASP A 34 4.03 12.17 16.39
CA ASP A 34 4.88 11.82 17.52
C ASP A 34 4.50 10.47 18.10
N PHE A 35 5.53 9.70 18.48
CA PHE A 35 5.37 8.40 19.10
C PHE A 35 6.28 8.30 20.33
N ARG A 36 5.78 7.63 21.38
CA ARG A 36 6.49 7.44 22.66
C ARG A 36 6.96 8.75 23.31
N GLY A 37 6.09 9.77 23.29
CA GLY A 37 6.38 11.09 23.88
C GLY A 37 7.48 11.85 23.16
N GLY A 38 7.45 11.87 21.82
CA GLY A 38 8.43 12.58 20.98
C GLY A 38 9.77 11.85 20.80
N LYS A 39 9.95 10.65 21.38
CA LYS A 39 11.18 9.85 21.20
C LYS A 39 11.30 9.26 19.79
N THR A 40 10.21 9.20 19.03
CA THR A 40 10.21 8.68 17.66
C THR A 40 9.17 9.46 16.86
N GLU A 41 9.55 9.95 15.70
CA GLU A 41 8.62 10.54 14.73
C GLU A 41 8.22 9.47 13.71
N LEU A 42 6.92 9.26 13.53
CA LEU A 42 6.37 8.38 12.50
C LEU A 42 6.07 9.21 11.26
N VAL A 43 6.79 8.95 10.16
CA VAL A 43 6.57 9.63 8.89
C VAL A 43 5.64 8.80 8.01
N ASN A 44 4.64 9.45 7.42
CA ASN A 44 3.69 8.78 6.54
C ASN A 44 4.36 8.28 5.25
N HIS A 45 4.33 6.98 5.02
CA HIS A 45 4.94 6.37 3.84
C HIS A 45 4.17 6.60 2.53
N ASN A 46 2.94 7.12 2.58
CA ASN A 46 2.18 7.44 1.38
C ASN A 46 2.75 8.70 0.71
N ASN A 47 3.50 8.51 -0.37
CA ASN A 47 4.11 9.62 -1.10
C ASN A 47 3.13 10.36 -2.03
N LEU A 48 1.88 9.91 -2.11
CA LEU A 48 0.84 10.52 -2.93
C LEU A 48 0.11 11.66 -2.20
N LEU A 49 0.27 11.77 -0.86
CA LEU A 49 -0.30 12.85 -0.07
C LEU A 49 0.29 14.22 -0.46
N PRO A 50 -0.40 15.34 -0.15
CA PRO A 50 0.08 16.68 -0.38
C PRO A 50 1.46 16.92 0.26
N GLY A 51 2.34 17.64 -0.46
CA GLY A 51 3.69 17.97 0.03
C GLY A 51 4.67 16.79 0.11
N ARG A 52 4.31 15.61 -0.40
CA ARG A 52 5.20 14.43 -0.45
C ARG A 52 5.93 14.33 -1.80
N LYS A 53 6.72 13.26 -1.98
CA LYS A 53 7.61 13.08 -3.15
C LYS A 53 6.89 12.96 -4.49
N TYR A 54 5.69 12.37 -4.51
CA TYR A 54 4.93 12.12 -5.74
C TYR A 54 3.46 12.51 -5.55
N PRO A 55 3.16 13.77 -5.21
CA PRO A 55 1.83 14.15 -4.79
C PRO A 55 0.84 13.94 -5.94
N ALA A 56 -0.33 13.40 -5.61
CA ALA A 56 -1.47 13.29 -6.51
C ALA A 56 -2.58 14.22 -5.98
N PRO A 57 -3.05 15.20 -6.78
CA PRO A 57 -4.06 16.16 -6.33
C PRO A 57 -5.28 15.46 -5.71
N GLY A 58 -5.73 15.96 -4.57
CA GLY A 58 -6.92 15.45 -3.89
C GLY A 58 -6.75 14.14 -3.10
N VAL A 59 -5.56 13.52 -3.07
CA VAL A 59 -5.32 12.32 -2.25
C VAL A 59 -5.34 12.69 -0.76
N ASP A 60 -6.14 11.95 0.01
CA ASP A 60 -6.37 12.17 1.45
C ASP A 60 -6.20 10.90 2.30
N GLY A 61 -5.58 9.84 1.75
CA GLY A 61 -5.34 8.57 2.43
C GLY A 61 -4.79 7.49 1.46
N LEU A 62 -4.72 6.19 1.80
CA LEU A 62 -5.13 5.55 3.05
C LEU A 62 -3.94 4.81 3.69
N LYS A 63 -3.36 3.83 2.98
CA LYS A 63 -2.25 3.03 3.52
C LYS A 63 -1.36 2.40 2.44
N THR A 64 -0.06 2.35 2.72
CA THR A 64 0.94 1.59 1.96
C THR A 64 1.29 0.27 2.64
N GLY A 65 1.68 -0.75 1.87
CA GLY A 65 2.18 -2.03 2.38
C GLY A 65 3.37 -2.54 1.55
N PHE A 66 4.29 -3.24 2.19
CA PHE A 66 5.41 -3.91 1.54
C PHE A 66 5.92 -5.08 2.38
N ILE A 67 6.01 -6.25 1.75
CA ILE A 67 6.90 -7.35 2.13
C ILE A 67 7.47 -7.96 0.85
N ASN A 68 8.59 -8.68 0.95
CA ASN A 68 9.25 -9.28 -0.22
C ASN A 68 8.32 -10.17 -1.07
N ARG A 69 7.33 -10.82 -0.44
CA ARG A 69 6.36 -11.68 -1.13
C ARG A 69 5.23 -10.91 -1.82
N SER A 70 4.81 -9.77 -1.28
CA SER A 70 3.68 -8.99 -1.80
C SER A 70 4.09 -7.93 -2.83
N GLY A 71 5.38 -7.55 -2.84
CA GLY A 71 5.81 -6.32 -3.50
C GLY A 71 5.24 -5.07 -2.83
N TYR A 72 5.34 -3.94 -3.52
CA TYR A 72 4.82 -2.65 -3.07
C TYR A 72 3.32 -2.53 -3.39
N CYS A 73 2.53 -2.29 -2.35
CA CYS A 73 1.07 -2.13 -2.45
C CYS A 73 0.64 -0.78 -1.87
N VAL A 74 -0.38 -0.14 -2.43
CA VAL A 74 -1.04 1.02 -1.84
C VAL A 74 -2.55 0.98 -2.08
N THR A 75 -3.30 1.37 -1.06
CA THR A 75 -4.70 1.76 -1.20
C THR A 75 -4.77 3.25 -0.90
N VAL A 76 -5.24 4.02 -1.88
CA VAL A 76 -5.46 5.46 -1.73
C VAL A 76 -6.91 5.81 -1.96
N THR A 77 -7.32 6.89 -1.30
CA THR A 77 -8.54 7.59 -1.61
C THR A 77 -8.18 9.01 -2.05
N CYS A 78 -9.03 9.56 -2.91
CA CYS A 78 -8.83 10.84 -3.55
C CYS A 78 -10.17 11.52 -3.77
N ILE A 79 -10.29 12.82 -3.49
CA ILE A 79 -11.45 13.65 -3.88
C ILE A 79 -11.01 14.72 -4.88
N ARG A 80 -11.73 14.83 -6.00
CA ARG A 80 -11.62 15.96 -6.94
C ARG A 80 -13.00 16.38 -7.41
N GLY A 81 -13.30 17.68 -7.38
CA GLY A 81 -14.58 18.23 -7.86
C GLY A 81 -15.80 17.58 -7.20
N GLY A 82 -15.76 17.36 -5.88
CA GLY A 82 -16.86 16.74 -5.12
C GLY A 82 -17.06 15.24 -5.35
N LYS A 83 -16.23 14.59 -6.18
CA LYS A 83 -16.30 13.14 -6.44
C LYS A 83 -15.11 12.44 -5.79
N ARG A 84 -15.37 11.33 -5.09
CA ARG A 84 -14.34 10.49 -4.47
C ARG A 84 -14.03 9.25 -5.31
N LEU A 85 -12.75 8.92 -5.47
CA LEU A 85 -12.25 7.66 -6.06
C LEU A 85 -11.35 6.94 -5.07
N ILE A 86 -11.44 5.62 -5.07
CA ILE A 86 -10.52 4.71 -4.38
C ILE A 86 -9.68 4.01 -5.45
N ALA A 87 -8.36 3.98 -5.26
CA ALA A 87 -7.45 3.24 -6.12
C ALA A 87 -6.64 2.25 -5.28
N VAL A 88 -6.68 0.97 -5.67
CA VAL A 88 -5.92 -0.11 -5.05
C VAL A 88 -4.92 -0.64 -6.06
N VAL A 89 -3.64 -0.64 -5.68
CA VAL A 89 -2.53 -1.05 -6.53
C VAL A 89 -1.65 -1.99 -5.72
N THR A 90 -1.37 -3.19 -6.25
CA THR A 90 -0.62 -4.24 -5.54
C THR A 90 0.46 -4.85 -6.42
N GLY A 91 1.51 -5.42 -5.83
CA GLY A 91 2.47 -6.26 -6.56
C GLY A 91 3.55 -5.53 -7.34
N PHE A 92 3.81 -4.25 -7.06
CA PHE A 92 4.84 -3.51 -7.77
C PHE A 92 6.25 -3.86 -7.28
N ASP A 93 7.23 -3.76 -8.17
CA ASP A 93 8.64 -4.03 -7.89
C ASP A 93 9.33 -2.91 -7.09
N SER A 94 8.84 -1.68 -7.21
CA SER A 94 9.38 -0.51 -6.55
C SER A 94 8.27 0.46 -6.10
N GLY A 95 8.51 1.14 -4.98
CA GLY A 95 7.60 2.17 -4.48
C GLY A 95 7.41 3.33 -5.46
N LYS A 96 8.46 3.73 -6.20
CA LYS A 96 8.39 4.78 -7.22
C LYS A 96 7.43 4.41 -8.34
N ASN A 97 7.57 3.23 -8.94
CA ASN A 97 6.70 2.79 -10.04
C ASN A 97 5.25 2.65 -9.57
N ARG A 98 5.06 2.15 -8.34
CA ARG A 98 3.76 2.04 -7.67
C ARG A 98 3.09 3.39 -7.51
N ASP A 99 3.80 4.40 -7.02
CA ASP A 99 3.27 5.75 -6.81
C ASP A 99 2.95 6.43 -8.17
N LEU A 100 3.87 6.37 -9.15
CA LEU A 100 3.65 6.94 -10.49
C LEU A 100 2.46 6.29 -11.22
N PHE A 101 2.35 4.96 -11.17
CA PHE A 101 1.22 4.25 -11.74
C PHE A 101 -0.09 4.64 -11.05
N THR A 102 -0.10 4.71 -9.71
CA THR A 102 -1.30 5.09 -8.95
C THR A 102 -1.79 6.49 -9.33
N ARG A 103 -0.87 7.45 -9.51
CA ARG A 103 -1.21 8.80 -9.99
C ARG A 103 -1.82 8.77 -11.39
N SER A 104 -1.25 8.00 -12.31
CA SER A 104 -1.79 7.83 -13.66
C SER A 104 -3.16 7.16 -13.64
N LEU A 105 -3.37 6.15 -12.80
CA LEU A 105 -4.64 5.45 -12.62
C LEU A 105 -5.74 6.38 -12.08
N LEU A 106 -5.43 7.22 -11.09
CA LEU A 106 -6.36 8.23 -10.59
C LEU A 106 -6.72 9.24 -11.69
N ASN A 107 -5.73 9.75 -12.43
CA ASN A 107 -5.99 10.68 -13.54
C ASN A 107 -6.87 10.05 -14.62
N TRP A 108 -6.59 8.80 -14.98
CA TRP A 108 -7.40 8.01 -15.88
C TRP A 108 -8.84 7.86 -15.36
N GLY A 109 -9.02 7.52 -14.09
CA GLY A 109 -10.36 7.36 -13.49
C GLY A 109 -11.17 8.65 -13.47
N TYR A 110 -10.53 9.78 -13.15
CA TYR A 110 -11.18 11.09 -13.16
C TYR A 110 -11.52 11.60 -14.55
N ALA A 111 -10.66 11.38 -15.55
CA ALA A 111 -10.96 11.72 -16.94
C ALA A 111 -12.24 11.03 -17.43
N ARG A 112 -12.39 9.74 -17.09
CA ARG A 112 -13.56 8.91 -17.47
C ARG A 112 -14.83 9.22 -16.71
N ARG A 113 -14.69 9.76 -15.49
CA ARG A 113 -15.86 10.11 -14.66
C ARG A 113 -16.36 11.52 -14.93
N ASN A 114 -15.54 12.36 -15.56
CA ASN A 114 -15.90 13.69 -16.00
C ASN A 114 -16.33 13.73 -17.48
N ASP A 115 -16.07 12.67 -18.24
CA ASP A 115 -16.55 12.45 -19.61
C ASP A 115 -17.16 11.02 -19.72
N PRO A 116 -18.51 10.89 -19.79
CA PRO A 116 -19.17 9.60 -19.95
C PRO A 116 -18.70 8.79 -21.17
N ALA A 117 -18.18 9.44 -22.22
CA ALA A 117 -17.64 8.77 -23.40
C ALA A 117 -16.21 8.24 -23.18
N ALA A 118 -15.42 8.89 -22.32
CA ALA A 118 -14.06 8.46 -21.99
C ALA A 118 -14.03 7.14 -21.20
N ALA A 119 -15.12 6.78 -20.50
CA ALA A 119 -15.29 5.47 -19.85
C ALA A 119 -15.00 4.29 -20.80
N ASN A 120 -15.27 4.47 -22.10
CA ASN A 120 -15.11 3.47 -23.17
C ASN A 120 -13.77 3.53 -23.92
N LEU A 121 -12.83 4.40 -23.54
CA LEU A 121 -11.50 4.37 -24.15
C LEU A 121 -10.84 3.03 -23.79
N LYS A 122 -10.41 2.24 -24.78
CA LYS A 122 -9.64 1.01 -24.53
C LYS A 122 -8.44 1.38 -23.66
N THR A 123 -8.21 0.61 -22.60
CA THR A 123 -7.00 0.70 -21.77
C THR A 123 -5.79 0.67 -22.69
N ALA A 124 -5.22 1.83 -23.01
CA ALA A 124 -3.97 1.89 -23.74
C ALA A 124 -2.95 1.18 -22.85
N GLN A 125 -2.59 -0.02 -23.29
CA GLN A 125 -1.77 -1.04 -22.65
C GLN A 125 -0.78 -0.49 -21.62
N ILE A 126 -1.22 -0.30 -20.37
CA ILE A 126 -0.28 -0.40 -19.27
C ILE A 126 -0.13 -1.90 -19.10
N LYS A 127 0.89 -2.50 -19.73
CA LYS A 127 1.20 -3.92 -19.53
C LYS A 127 1.74 -4.04 -18.11
N PRO A 128 0.99 -4.52 -17.10
CA PRO A 128 1.64 -4.96 -15.89
C PRO A 128 2.60 -6.07 -16.35
N LYS A 129 3.89 -5.91 -16.10
CA LYS A 129 4.84 -6.99 -16.32
C LYS A 129 4.34 -8.14 -15.43
N PRO A 130 4.03 -9.33 -15.98
CA PRO A 130 3.51 -10.41 -15.17
C PRO A 130 4.56 -10.71 -14.10
N VAL A 131 4.20 -10.44 -12.84
CA VAL A 131 5.00 -10.94 -11.71
C VAL A 131 4.83 -12.44 -11.79
N SER A 132 5.90 -13.14 -12.17
CA SER A 132 5.90 -14.59 -12.14
C SER A 132 5.57 -15.00 -10.71
N ARG A 133 4.41 -15.61 -10.53
CA ARG A 133 3.97 -16.20 -9.27
C ARG A 133 4.83 -17.44 -9.02
N GLN A 134 6.11 -17.26 -8.75
CA GLN A 134 6.91 -18.29 -8.11
C GLN A 134 6.57 -18.24 -6.63
N VAL A 135 5.52 -18.95 -6.25
CA VAL A 135 5.40 -19.41 -4.87
C VAL A 135 6.60 -20.31 -4.63
N ARG A 136 7.72 -19.73 -4.16
CA ARG A 136 8.81 -20.53 -3.63
C ARG A 136 8.24 -21.29 -2.45
N LYS A 137 8.00 -22.60 -2.63
CA LYS A 137 7.75 -23.52 -1.53
C LYS A 137 8.95 -23.39 -0.60
N THR A 138 8.79 -22.70 0.53
CA THR A 138 9.81 -22.70 1.57
C THR A 138 9.83 -24.10 2.16
N ALA A 139 10.86 -24.88 1.80
CA ALA A 139 11.19 -26.11 2.48
C ALA A 139 11.38 -25.80 3.98
N ALA A 140 10.69 -26.55 4.83
CA ALA A 140 10.83 -26.46 6.27
C ALA A 140 12.28 -26.72 6.66
N LYS A 141 12.97 -25.71 7.22
CA LYS A 141 14.26 -25.92 7.88
C LYS A 141 14.03 -26.70 9.17
N LYS A 142 14.57 -27.92 9.22
CA LYS A 142 14.66 -28.78 10.41
C LYS A 142 15.30 -27.97 11.57
N PRO A 143 14.79 -28.03 12.81
CA PRO A 143 15.35 -27.25 13.91
C PRO A 143 16.77 -27.72 14.24
N ALA A 144 17.70 -26.77 14.35
CA ALA A 144 19.07 -27.02 14.75
C ALA A 144 19.13 -27.39 16.24
N ALA A 145 19.87 -28.47 16.56
CA ALA A 145 20.08 -28.94 17.92
C ALA A 145 20.82 -27.90 18.78
N LYS A 146 20.26 -27.59 19.96
CA LYS A 146 20.92 -26.78 20.99
C LYS A 146 22.15 -27.55 21.52
N LYS A 147 23.35 -27.00 21.35
CA LYS A 147 24.53 -27.47 22.08
C LYS A 147 24.48 -26.92 23.51
N THR A 148 24.34 -27.82 24.47
CA THR A 148 24.40 -27.55 25.92
C THR A 148 25.82 -27.14 26.31
N ALA A 149 26.01 -25.91 26.79
CA ALA A 149 27.29 -25.47 27.36
C ALA A 149 27.38 -25.93 28.82
N THR A 150 28.23 -26.92 29.08
CA THR A 150 28.63 -27.35 30.43
C THR A 150 29.45 -26.28 31.14
N ARG A 151 28.89 -25.72 32.22
CA ARG A 151 29.55 -24.81 33.17
C ARG A 151 30.60 -25.60 33.97
N LYS A 152 31.88 -25.42 33.65
CA LYS A 152 33.00 -26.01 34.40
C LYS A 152 33.23 -25.20 35.69
N LYS A 153 32.96 -25.80 36.85
CA LYS A 153 33.39 -25.30 38.17
C LYS A 153 34.92 -25.15 38.18
N ARG A 154 35.42 -24.01 38.64
CA ARG A 154 36.80 -23.89 39.15
C ARG A 154 36.74 -23.39 40.59
N LYS A 155 37.47 -24.14 41.42
CA LYS A 155 37.86 -23.83 42.80
C LYS A 155 38.76 -22.60 42.81
#